data_AF-A0A5L8R036-F1
#
_entry.id   AF-A0A5L8R036-F1
#
_cell.length_a   1.000
_cell.length_b   1.000
_cell.length_c   1.000
_cell.angle_alpha   90.00
_cell.angle_beta   90.00
_cell.angle_gamma   90.00
#
_symmetry.space_group_name_H-M   'P 1'
#
loop_
_entity.id
_entity.type
_entity.pdbx_description
1 polymer ?
#
loop_
_entity_poly.entity_id
_entity_poly.type
_entity_poly.pdbx_seq_one_letter_code
_entity_poly.pdbx_strand_id
1 'polypeptide(L)' 'MRTISLRISDQEDILLKEYLAINNLQLSKFIRDTILEKIEDELNLDENKILISLKEAKKDNIYSFEEVFKNV' A
#
# COMPACT_ATOMS: atom_id res chain seq x y z
N MET A 1 -3.61 -19.66 0.95
CA MET A 1 -2.59 -18.99 1.77
C MET A 1 -1.29 -19.01 0.98
N ARG A 2 -0.65 -17.86 0.76
CA ARG A 2 0.68 -17.78 0.14
C ARG A 2 1.70 -17.51 1.24
N THR A 3 2.83 -18.21 1.22
CA THR A 3 3.87 -18.13 2.26
C THR A 3 5.13 -17.53 1.66
N ILE A 4 5.80 -16.67 2.41
CA ILE A 4 7.10 -16.10 2.06
C ILE A 4 8.13 -16.70 3.02
N SER A 5 9.17 -17.30 2.46
CA SER A 5 10.32 -17.80 3.23
C SER A 5 11.48 -16.82 3.08
N LEU A 6 11.96 -16.28 4.20
CA LEU A 6 13.08 -15.34 4.23
C LEU A 6 14.25 -15.97 4.97
N ARG A 7 15.46 -15.80 4.44
CA ARG A 7 16.69 -16.15 5.16
C ARG A 7 17.18 -14.90 5.88
N ILE A 8 17.35 -15.01 7.18
CA ILE A 8 17.92 -14.00 8.06
C ILE A 8 18.98 -14.65 8.95
N SER A 9 19.90 -13.85 9.44
CA SER A 9 20.87 -14.29 10.45
C SER A 9 20.22 -14.43 11.83
N ASP A 10 20.86 -15.16 12.72
CA ASP A 10 20.37 -15.36 14.10
C ASP A 10 20.25 -14.03 14.86
N GLN A 11 21.16 -13.08 14.60
CA GLN A 11 21.13 -11.75 15.21
C GLN A 11 19.93 -10.93 14.75
N GLU A 12 19.60 -10.98 13.46
CA GLU A 12 18.43 -10.30 12.91
C GLU A 12 17.12 -10.90 13.43
N ASP A 13 17.06 -12.23 13.58
CA ASP A 13 15.89 -12.93 14.15
C ASP A 13 15.62 -12.52 15.61
N ILE A 14 16.69 -12.43 16.43
CA ILE A 14 16.58 -11.96 17.82
C ILE A 14 16.06 -10.53 17.86
N LEU A 15 16.71 -9.62 17.11
CA LEU A 15 16.33 -8.20 17.08
C LEU A 15 14.87 -8.02 16.62
N LEU A 16 14.47 -8.73 15.56
CA LEU A 16 13.12 -8.67 15.03
C LEU A 16 12.08 -9.16 16.04
N LYS A 17 12.35 -10.28 16.72
CA LYS A 17 11.45 -10.83 17.74
C LYS A 17 11.31 -9.91 18.94
N GLU A 18 12.42 -9.34 19.43
CA GLU A 18 12.40 -8.39 20.55
C GLU A 18 11.60 -7.13 20.21
N TYR A 19 11.84 -6.56 19.03
CA TYR A 19 11.10 -5.40 18.55
C TYR A 19 9.59 -5.67 18.47
N LEU A 20 9.20 -6.82 17.89
CA LEU A 20 7.79 -7.19 17.77
C LEU A 20 7.14 -7.45 19.14
N ALA A 21 7.87 -8.04 20.09
CA ALA A 21 7.39 -8.28 21.44
C ALA A 21 7.14 -6.97 22.21
N ILE A 22 8.07 -6.01 22.13
CA ILE A 22 7.94 -4.69 22.78
C ILE A 22 6.73 -3.93 22.23
N ASN A 23 6.49 -4.02 20.92
CA ASN A 23 5.40 -3.30 20.25
C ASN A 23 4.09 -4.10 20.18
N ASN A 24 4.05 -5.31 20.74
CA ASN A 24 2.90 -6.22 20.70
C ASN A 24 2.37 -6.46 19.26
N LEU A 25 3.29 -6.67 18.31
CA LEU A 25 3.02 -6.84 16.88
C LEU A 25 3.16 -8.30 16.46
N GLN A 26 2.31 -8.72 15.51
CA GLN A 26 2.44 -10.03 14.87
C GLN A 26 3.39 -9.95 13.67
N LEU A 27 4.39 -10.85 13.61
CA LEU A 27 5.41 -10.89 12.54
C LEU A 27 4.83 -10.84 11.13
N SER A 28 3.84 -11.70 10.83
CA SER A 28 3.25 -11.78 9.48
C SER A 28 2.52 -10.49 9.08
N LYS A 29 1.87 -9.82 10.03
CA LYS A 29 1.19 -8.54 9.80
C LYS A 29 2.24 -7.44 9.58
N PHE A 30 3.24 -7.37 10.46
CA PHE A 30 4.31 -6.39 10.38
C PHE A 30 5.03 -6.45 9.02
N ILE A 31 5.52 -7.62 8.61
CA ILE A 31 6.22 -7.79 7.34
C ILE A 31 5.31 -7.44 6.15
N ARG A 32 4.04 -7.84 6.19
CA ARG A 32 3.10 -7.51 5.11
C ARG A 32 2.90 -6.00 4.98
N ASP A 33 2.65 -5.33 6.10
CA ASP A 33 2.34 -3.90 6.12
C ASP A 33 3.60 -3.10 5.69
N THR A 34 4.79 -3.47 6.16
CA THR A 34 6.07 -2.84 5.72
C THR A 34 6.32 -3.00 4.22
N ILE A 35 6.04 -4.17 3.65
CA ILE A 35 6.23 -4.39 2.20
C ILE A 35 5.26 -3.53 1.39
N LEU A 36 4.00 -3.42 1.82
CA LEU A 36 2.99 -2.62 1.12
C LEU A 36 3.34 -1.13 1.17
N GLU A 37 3.70 -0.62 2.34
CA GLU A 37 4.13 0.78 2.54
C GLU A 37 5.30 1.11 1.61
N LYS A 38 6.29 0.21 1.51
CA LYS A 38 7.44 0.40 0.62
C LYS A 38 7.04 0.47 -0.87
N ILE A 39 6.11 -0.38 -1.30
CA ILE A 39 5.62 -0.39 -2.68
C ILE A 39 4.84 0.90 -2.99
N GLU A 40 4.01 1.35 -2.05
CA GLU A 40 3.21 2.58 -2.19
C GLU A 40 4.12 3.81 -2.31
N ASP A 41 5.15 3.91 -1.47
CA ASP A 41 6.17 4.96 -1.52
C ASP A 41 6.91 4.98 -2.87
N GLU A 42 7.37 3.82 -3.35
CA GLU A 42 8.11 3.73 -4.62
C GLU A 42 7.25 4.09 -5.84
N LEU A 43 5.96 3.77 -5.79
CA LEU A 43 5.01 4.08 -6.85
C LEU A 43 4.44 5.50 -6.73
N ASN A 44 4.84 6.28 -5.73
CA ASN A 44 4.25 7.59 -5.38
C ASN A 44 2.72 7.53 -5.32
N LEU A 45 2.19 6.42 -4.80
CA LEU A 45 0.74 6.22 -4.65
C LEU A 45 0.27 7.06 -3.48
N ASP A 46 -0.05 8.31 -3.78
CA ASP A 46 -0.66 9.22 -2.83
C ASP A 46 -2.12 8.82 -2.62
N GLU A 47 -2.37 8.09 -1.53
CA GLU A 47 -3.69 7.61 -1.16
C GLU A 47 -4.72 8.74 -1.13
N ASN A 48 -4.32 9.95 -0.73
CA ASN A 48 -5.20 11.12 -0.76
C ASN A 48 -5.54 11.54 -2.19
N LYS A 49 -4.57 11.55 -3.12
CA LYS A 49 -4.86 11.83 -4.53
C LYS A 49 -5.79 10.79 -5.13
N ILE A 50 -5.58 9.51 -4.83
CA ILE A 50 -6.47 8.43 -5.28
C ILE A 50 -7.89 8.65 -4.73
N LEU A 51 -8.02 8.95 -3.44
CA LEU A 51 -9.33 9.22 -2.81
C LEU A 51 -10.04 10.44 -3.40
N ILE A 52 -9.31 11.53 -3.63
CA ILE A 52 -9.84 12.76 -4.24
C ILE A 52 -10.31 12.45 -5.66
N SER A 53 -9.46 11.80 -6.47
CA SER A 53 -9.80 11.43 -7.86
C SER A 53 -11.04 10.53 -7.92
N LEU A 54 -11.18 9.57 -6.99
CA LEU A 54 -12.37 8.72 -6.91
C LEU A 54 -13.63 9.47 -6.46
N LYS A 55 -13.50 10.45 -5.56
CA LYS A 55 -14.63 11.30 -5.15
C LYS A 55 -15.07 12.23 -6.26
N GLU A 56 -14.12 12.80 -7.00
CA GLU A 56 -14.37 13.69 -8.15
C GLU A 56 -15.00 12.91 -9.32
N ALA A 57 -14.45 11.75 -9.67
CA ALA A 57 -15.03 10.89 -10.71
C ALA A 57 -16.47 10.43 -10.41
N LYS A 58 -16.86 10.33 -9.13
CA LYS A 58 -18.25 10.05 -8.73
C LYS A 58 -19.17 11.26 -8.81
N LYS A 59 -18.60 12.47 -8.84
CA LYS A 59 -19.32 13.75 -8.88
C LYS A 59 -19.44 14.27 -10.32
N ASP A 60 -18.54 13.87 -11.21
CA ASP A 60 -18.57 14.24 -12.61
C ASP A 60 -19.72 13.56 -13.35
N ASN A 61 -20.34 14.30 -14.27
CA ASN A 61 -21.31 13.73 -15.20
C ASN A 61 -20.59 12.71 -16.10
N ILE A 62 -21.22 11.57 -16.34
CA ILE A 62 -20.69 10.56 -17.26
C ILE A 62 -20.84 11.12 -18.68
N TYR A 63 -19.76 11.67 -19.23
CA TYR A 63 -19.70 12.13 -20.61
C TYR A 63 -19.36 10.96 -21.54
N SER A 64 -20.00 10.90 -22.70
CA SER A 64 -19.62 9.93 -23.74
C SER A 64 -18.27 10.31 -24.37
N PHE A 65 -17.60 9.34 -24.98
CA PHE A 65 -16.33 9.57 -25.69
C PHE A 65 -16.42 10.72 -26.72
N GLU A 66 -17.57 10.87 -27.37
CA GLU A 66 -17.83 11.89 -28.39
C GLU A 66 -18.02 13.29 -27.79
N GLU A 67 -18.50 13.39 -26.56
CA GLU A 67 -18.71 14.67 -25.86
C GLU A 67 -17.39 15.26 -25.34
N VAL A 68 -16.46 14.41 -24.90
CA VAL A 68 -15.13 14.84 -24.45
C VAL A 68 -14.35 15.48 -25.60
N PHE A 69 -14.38 14.87 -26.78
CA PHE A 69 -13.65 15.36 -27.96
C PHE A 69 -14.22 16.65 -28.58
N LYS A 70 -15.47 17.02 -28.27
CA LYS A 70 -16.06 18.30 -28.72
C LYS A 70 -15.69 19.49 -27.85
N ASN A 71 -15.19 19.25 -26.64
CA ASN A 71 -14.92 20.28 -25.63
C ASN A 71 -13.42 20.47 -25.32
N VAL A 72 -12.53 19.92 -26.15
CA VAL A 72 -11.07 20.13 -26.13
C VAL A 72 -10.68 20.94 -27.36
#